data_AF-B4WHP8-F1
#
_entry.id   AF-B4WHP8-F1
#
_cell.length_a   1.000
_cell.length_b   1.000
_cell.length_c   1.000
_cell.angle_alpha   90.00
_cell.angle_beta   90.00
_cell.angle_gamma   90.00
#
_symmetry.space_group_name_H-M   'P 1'
#
loop_
_entity.id
_entity.type
_entity.pdbx_description
1 polymer ?
#
loop_
_entity_poly.entity_id
_entity_poly.type
_entity_poly.pdbx_seq_one_letter_code
_entity_poly.pdbx_strand_id
1 'polypeptide(L)'
;MANDASVSKSAVENVSEKSDEKANEKTPKSLLEVTLDGAIALAKDSGNYRQATVQFEALLAQIDSEHPEIVPLLKTIWQEYLSAQRSATFWQNMSDAEKDLSEKMSESNIQLKQNYMRLIQEQ
;
A
#
# COMPACT_ATOMS: atom_id res chain seq x y z
N MET A 1 -73.74 11.25 14.85
CA MET A 1 -73.74 10.07 15.75
C MET A 1 -72.96 9.00 15.01
N ALA A 2 -71.80 8.48 15.42
CA ALA A 2 -71.07 8.41 16.70
C ALA A 2 -69.56 8.71 16.45
N ASN A 3 -68.83 9.36 17.37
CA ASN A 3 -67.82 8.76 18.28
C ASN A 3 -67.10 7.53 17.68
N ASP A 4 -65.77 7.42 17.69
CA ASP A 4 -64.97 7.41 18.92
C ASP A 4 -63.46 7.57 18.67
N ALA A 5 -62.81 8.08 19.72
CA ALA A 5 -61.42 7.99 20.17
C ALA A 5 -60.40 7.17 19.33
N SER A 6 -59.26 7.75 18.95
CA SER A 6 -58.05 7.94 19.78
C SER A 6 -57.01 6.84 19.53
N VAL A 7 -55.78 7.14 19.95
CA VAL A 7 -54.57 6.32 19.97
C VAL A 7 -53.74 6.47 18.68
N SER A 8 -52.92 7.52 18.56
CA SER A 8 -51.68 7.81 19.32
C SER A 8 -50.53 6.84 19.04
N LYS A 9 -49.51 7.44 18.41
CA LYS A 9 -48.09 7.35 18.76
C LYS A 9 -47.30 6.08 18.42
N SER A 10 -46.30 6.34 17.56
CA SER A 10 -44.89 5.96 17.71
C SER A 10 -44.53 4.49 17.66
N ALA A 11 -43.96 4.09 16.52
CA ALA A 11 -42.73 3.30 16.51
C ALA A 11 -41.92 3.70 15.27
N VAL A 12 -41.01 4.67 15.46
CA VAL A 12 -39.79 4.77 14.66
C VAL A 12 -38.83 3.76 15.29
N GLU A 13 -38.50 2.70 14.55
CA GLU A 13 -37.36 1.84 14.86
C GLU A 13 -36.92 1.20 13.54
N ASN A 14 -35.96 1.83 12.85
CA ASN A 14 -34.52 1.60 12.96
C ASN A 14 -34.06 0.40 12.11
N VAL A 15 -33.43 0.74 10.99
CA VAL A 15 -32.21 0.15 10.41
C VAL A 15 -31.80 -1.21 10.96
N SER A 16 -31.73 -2.23 10.10
CA SER A 16 -30.46 -2.86 9.68
C SER A 16 -30.72 -4.23 9.06
N GLU A 17 -29.87 -4.57 8.08
CA GLU A 17 -29.58 -5.93 7.58
C GLU A 17 -30.70 -6.61 6.76
N LYS A 18 -30.46 -7.14 5.56
CA LYS A 18 -29.22 -7.73 5.05
C LYS A 18 -29.43 -8.11 3.58
N SER A 19 -28.33 -8.00 2.80
CA SER A 19 -27.89 -8.91 1.72
C SER A 19 -28.80 -9.13 0.52
N ASP A 20 -28.33 -9.28 -0.70
CA ASP A 20 -27.02 -9.18 -1.34
C ASP A 20 -27.36 -9.48 -2.80
N GLU A 21 -27.51 -8.48 -3.66
CA GLU A 21 -27.53 -8.73 -5.11
C GLU A 21 -27.30 -7.43 -5.87
N LYS A 22 -26.06 -6.94 -5.84
CA LYS A 22 -25.61 -6.00 -6.86
C LYS A 22 -24.44 -6.62 -7.61
N ALA A 23 -24.83 -7.30 -8.68
CA ALA A 23 -24.25 -7.19 -10.01
C ALA A 23 -22.76 -6.81 -10.02
N ASN A 24 -21.92 -7.84 -9.94
CA ASN A 24 -20.53 -7.78 -10.39
C ASN A 24 -20.50 -7.75 -11.93
N GLU A 25 -20.93 -6.62 -12.51
CA GLU A 25 -20.55 -6.27 -13.87
C GLU A 25 -19.09 -5.82 -13.83
N LYS A 26 -18.17 -6.78 -14.03
CA LYS A 26 -16.81 -6.46 -14.45
C LYS A 26 -16.90 -5.79 -15.82
N THR A 27 -17.01 -4.47 -15.84
CA THR A 27 -16.63 -3.68 -17.00
C THR A 27 -15.24 -4.15 -17.44
N PRO A 28 -15.01 -4.43 -18.73
CA PRO A 28 -13.69 -4.81 -19.20
C PRO A 28 -12.73 -3.67 -18.84
N LYS A 29 -11.77 -3.95 -17.96
CA LYS A 29 -10.78 -2.96 -17.53
C LYS A 29 -10.24 -2.24 -18.77
N SER A 30 -10.35 -0.91 -18.78
CA SER A 30 -9.85 -0.12 -19.89
C SER A 30 -8.37 -0.44 -20.10
N LEU A 31 -7.90 -0.43 -21.35
CA LEU A 31 -6.49 -0.67 -21.67
C LEU A 31 -5.58 0.29 -20.86
N LEU A 32 -6.09 1.48 -20.54
CA LEU A 32 -5.49 2.47 -19.66
C LEU A 32 -5.33 1.99 -18.21
N GLU A 33 -6.33 1.33 -17.65
CA GLU A 33 -6.27 0.76 -16.29
C GLU A 33 -5.25 -0.37 -16.22
N VAL A 34 -5.17 -1.21 -17.26
CA VAL A 34 -4.19 -2.29 -17.34
C VAL A 34 -2.77 -1.74 -17.46
N THR A 35 -2.55 -0.67 -18.22
CA THR A 35 -1.24 0.00 -18.32
C THR A 35 -0.87 0.74 -17.04
N LEU A 36 -1.83 1.30 -16.31
CA LEU A 36 -1.58 1.94 -15.03
C LEU A 36 -1.27 0.90 -13.94
N ASP A 37 -2.03 -0.20 -13.89
CA ASP A 37 -1.75 -1.35 -13.03
C ASP A 37 -0.34 -1.92 -13.33
N GLY A 38 0.05 -1.97 -14.61
CA GLY A 38 1.39 -2.37 -15.05
C GLY A 38 2.49 -1.41 -14.59
N ALA A 39 2.29 -0.10 -14.75
CA ALA A 39 3.23 0.92 -14.29
C ALA A 39 3.38 0.90 -12.76
N ILE A 40 2.29 0.71 -12.01
CA ILE A 40 2.30 0.58 -10.55
C ILE A 40 3.03 -0.71 -10.13
N ALA A 41 2.78 -1.83 -10.83
CA ALA A 41 3.48 -3.09 -10.56
C ALA A 41 4.98 -2.96 -10.80
N LEU A 42 5.40 -2.26 -11.85
CA LEU A 42 6.81 -1.98 -12.13
C LEU A 42 7.44 -0.99 -11.15
N ALA A 43 6.68 -0.02 -10.65
CA ALA A 43 7.15 0.94 -9.66
C ALA A 43 7.32 0.32 -8.25
N LYS A 44 6.64 -0.79 -7.95
CA LYS A 44 6.89 -1.56 -6.72
C LYS A 44 8.27 -2.21 -6.72
N ASP A 45 8.80 -2.53 -7.90
CA ASP A 45 10.15 -3.04 -8.06
C ASP A 45 11.13 -1.88 -8.19
N SER A 46 11.94 -1.69 -7.14
CA SER A 46 12.89 -0.57 -7.04
C SER A 46 13.93 -0.51 -8.15
N GLY A 47 14.15 -1.60 -8.91
CA GLY A 47 15.02 -1.62 -10.08
C GLY A 47 14.39 -1.01 -11.34
N ASN A 48 13.07 -0.94 -11.41
CA ASN A 48 12.32 -0.66 -12.64
C ASN A 48 11.64 0.72 -12.67
N TYR A 49 12.00 1.62 -11.74
CA TYR A 49 11.46 2.99 -11.68
C TYR A 49 11.51 3.74 -13.01
N ARG A 50 12.59 3.57 -13.79
CA ARG A 50 12.74 4.23 -15.09
C ARG A 50 11.73 3.70 -16.11
N GLN A 51 11.50 2.39 -16.14
CA GLN A 51 10.52 1.78 -17.04
C GLN A 51 9.09 2.10 -16.61
N ALA A 52 8.81 2.09 -15.30
CA ALA A 52 7.51 2.48 -14.76
C ALA A 52 7.16 3.94 -15.11
N THR A 53 8.14 4.84 -14.99
CA THR A 53 7.96 6.26 -15.34
C THR A 53 7.73 6.44 -16.83
N VAL A 54 8.44 5.71 -17.70
CA VAL A 54 8.22 5.77 -19.16
C VAL A 54 6.82 5.28 -19.54
N GLN A 55 6.34 4.19 -18.92
CA GLN A 55 4.97 3.70 -19.17
C GLN A 55 3.92 4.68 -18.66
N PHE A 56 4.15 5.30 -17.50
CA PHE A 56 3.27 6.31 -16.94
C PHE A 56 3.26 7.60 -17.78
N GLU A 57 4.39 8.02 -18.34
CA GLU A 57 4.49 9.17 -19.24
C GLU A 57 3.76 8.93 -20.58
N ALA A 58 3.83 7.71 -21.11
CA ALA A 58 3.07 7.33 -22.30
C ALA A 58 1.54 7.39 -22.05
N LEU A 59 1.11 6.98 -20.85
CA LEU A 59 -0.27 7.08 -20.38
C LEU A 59 -0.70 8.55 -20.22
N LEU A 60 0.17 9.37 -19.64
CA LEU A 60 -0.05 10.81 -19.49
C LEU A 60 -0.19 11.52 -20.85
N ALA A 61 0.63 11.17 -21.84
CA ALA A 61 0.53 11.75 -23.18
C ALA A 61 -0.82 11.44 -23.86
N GLN A 62 -1.42 10.29 -23.55
CA GLN A 62 -2.74 9.91 -24.05
C GLN A 62 -3.84 10.68 -23.32
N ILE A 63 -3.73 10.82 -21.99
CA ILE A 63 -4.69 11.59 -21.17
C ILE A 63 -4.62 13.09 -21.48
N ASP A 64 -3.44 13.64 -21.80
CA ASP A 64 -3.25 15.05 -22.16
C ASP A 64 -4.07 15.45 -23.41
N SER A 65 -4.30 14.49 -24.31
CA SER A 65 -5.12 14.70 -25.51
C SER A 65 -6.62 14.77 -25.23
N GLU A 66 -7.08 14.20 -24.11
CA GLU A 66 -8.50 14.12 -23.73
C GLU A 66 -8.85 15.11 -22.62
N HIS A 67 -7.98 15.24 -21.61
CA HIS A 67 -8.17 15.96 -20.35
C HIS A 67 -6.87 16.59 -19.83
N PRO A 68 -6.37 17.66 -20.49
CA PRO A 68 -5.11 18.33 -20.13
C PRO A 68 -5.10 18.91 -18.70
N GLU A 69 -6.28 19.20 -18.14
CA GLU A 69 -6.44 19.72 -16.77
C GLU A 69 -6.04 18.71 -15.67
N ILE A 70 -6.07 17.40 -15.97
CA ILE A 70 -5.81 16.33 -14.99
C ILE A 70 -4.33 15.93 -14.96
N VAL A 71 -3.61 16.12 -16.06
CA VAL A 71 -2.19 15.80 -16.25
C VAL A 71 -1.28 16.31 -15.11
N PRO A 72 -1.33 17.59 -14.68
CA PRO A 72 -0.44 18.07 -13.62
C PRO A 72 -0.71 17.40 -12.26
N LEU A 73 -1.97 17.10 -11.96
CA LEU A 73 -2.36 16.41 -10.73
C LEU A 73 -1.84 14.97 -10.74
N LEU A 74 -2.04 14.25 -11.85
CA LEU A 74 -1.61 12.86 -11.97
C LEU A 74 -0.08 12.74 -11.87
N LYS A 75 0.65 13.67 -12.49
CA LYS A 75 2.11 13.76 -12.39
C LYS A 75 2.58 13.98 -10.94
N THR A 76 1.88 14.85 -10.21
CA THR A 76 2.20 15.11 -8.80
C THR A 76 1.99 13.87 -7.93
N ILE A 77 0.84 13.20 -8.08
CA ILE A 77 0.52 11.97 -7.36
C ILE A 77 1.56 10.88 -7.64
N TRP A 78 2.00 10.76 -8.90
CA TRP A 78 3.03 9.79 -9.28
C TRP A 78 4.38 10.05 -8.62
N GLN A 79 4.81 11.31 -8.54
CA GLN A 79 6.05 11.66 -7.84
C GLN A 79 5.98 11.36 -6.34
N GLU A 80 4.84 11.66 -5.69
CA GLU A 80 4.64 11.34 -4.28
C GLU A 80 4.57 9.83 -4.04
N TYR A 81 3.97 9.06 -4.95
CA TYR A 81 3.97 7.62 -4.87
C TYR A 81 5.40 7.04 -4.93
N LEU A 82 6.22 7.53 -5.86
CA LEU A 82 7.62 7.12 -5.98
C LEU A 82 8.46 7.50 -4.75
N SER A 83 8.23 8.69 -4.18
CA SER A 83 8.94 9.14 -2.98
C SER A 83 8.60 8.27 -1.76
N ALA A 84 7.32 7.94 -1.59
CA ALA A 84 6.83 7.05 -0.53
C ALA A 84 7.34 5.61 -0.68
N GLN A 85 7.38 5.08 -1.91
CA GLN A 85 7.89 3.74 -2.16
C GLN A 85 9.39 3.62 -1.85
N ARG A 86 10.17 4.65 -2.21
CA ARG A 86 11.61 4.72 -1.90
C ARG A 86 11.87 4.81 -0.41
N SER A 87 11.09 5.60 0.33
CA SER A 87 11.26 5.71 1.78
C SER A 87 10.89 4.41 2.48
N ALA A 88 9.82 3.72 2.06
CA ALA A 88 9.46 2.39 2.57
C ALA A 88 10.59 1.37 2.34
N THR A 89 11.14 1.33 1.12
CA THR A 89 12.27 0.45 0.78
C THR A 89 13.51 0.79 1.61
N PHE A 90 13.78 2.08 1.83
CA PHE A 90 14.90 2.54 2.66
C PHE A 90 14.77 2.07 4.11
N TRP A 91 13.60 2.27 4.73
CA TRP A 91 13.37 1.85 6.11
C TRP A 91 13.47 0.34 6.28
N GLN A 92 13.01 -0.43 5.29
CA GLN A 92 13.15 -1.87 5.30
C GLN A 92 14.62 -2.30 5.24
N ASN A 93 15.39 -1.73 4.32
CA ASN A 93 16.82 -2.03 4.21
C ASN A 93 17.59 -1.63 5.48
N MET A 94 17.21 -0.51 6.12
CA MET A 94 17.80 -0.09 7.39
C MET A 94 17.50 -1.09 8.50
N SER A 95 16.25 -1.54 8.61
CA SER A 95 15.84 -2.53 9.60
C SER A 95 16.56 -3.87 9.40
N ASP A 96 16.71 -4.32 8.15
CA ASP A 96 17.44 -5.53 7.81
C ASP A 96 18.93 -5.42 8.16
N ALA A 97 19.55 -4.25 7.92
CA ALA A 97 20.93 -3.99 8.30
C ALA A 97 21.12 -3.94 9.83
N GLU A 98 20.19 -3.34 10.56
CA GLU A 98 20.20 -3.33 12.03
C GLU A 98 20.08 -4.74 12.61
N LYS A 99 19.22 -5.57 12.00
CA LYS A 99 19.06 -6.97 12.40
C LYS A 99 20.35 -7.77 12.21
N ASP A 100 20.98 -7.66 11.04
CA ASP A 100 22.26 -8.34 10.73
C ASP A 100 23.38 -7.89 11.69
N LEU A 101 23.44 -6.60 12.01
CA LEU A 101 24.39 -6.08 12.99
C LEU A 101 24.15 -6.64 14.40
N SER A 102 22.88 -6.70 14.82
CA SER A 102 22.50 -7.26 16.12
C SER A 102 22.87 -8.74 16.24
N GLU A 103 22.64 -9.51 15.18
CA GLU A 103 22.98 -10.93 15.12
C GLU A 103 24.50 -11.15 15.23
N LYS A 104 25.30 -10.41 14.45
CA LYS A 104 26.77 -10.45 14.53
C LYS A 104 27.30 -10.05 15.90
N MET A 105 26.70 -9.03 16.52
CA MET A 105 27.11 -8.57 17.85
C MET A 105 26.80 -9.63 18.92
N SER A 106 25.63 -10.26 18.84
CA SER A 106 25.24 -11.37 19.71
C SER A 106 26.20 -12.57 19.55
N GLU A 107 26.48 -12.95 18.31
CA GLU A 107 27.40 -14.04 17.99
C GLU A 107 28.81 -13.77 18.54
N SER A 108 29.35 -12.56 18.31
CA SER A 108 30.66 -12.15 18.84
C SER A 108 30.70 -12.20 20.38
N ASN A 109 29.63 -11.76 21.05
CA ASN A 109 29.54 -11.79 22.51
C ASN A 109 29.54 -13.23 23.05
N ILE A 110 28.82 -14.14 22.39
CA ILE A 110 28.79 -15.56 22.76
C ILE A 110 30.17 -16.19 22.56
N GLN A 111 30.81 -15.96 21.42
CA GLN A 111 32.16 -16.47 21.14
C GLN A 111 33.17 -15.96 22.17
N LEU A 112 33.10 -14.68 22.53
CA LEU A 112 33.96 -14.09 23.55
C LEU A 112 33.74 -14.74 24.92
N LYS A 113 32.50 -14.94 25.36
CA LYS A 113 32.17 -15.65 26.61
C LYS A 113 32.68 -17.08 26.62
N GLN A 114 32.53 -17.80 25.52
CA GLN A 114 33.05 -19.17 25.37
C GLN A 114 34.59 -19.19 25.46
N ASN A 115 35.25 -18.23 24.82
CA ASN A 115 36.70 -18.11 24.86
C ASN A 115 37.20 -17.79 26.28
N TYR A 116 36.56 -16.87 26.99
CA TYR A 116 36.86 -16.59 28.40
C TYR A 116 36.64 -17.80 29.31
N MET A 117 35.55 -18.53 29.15
CA MET A 117 35.29 -19.75 29.93
C MET A 117 36.38 -20.80 29.71
N ARG A 118 36.81 -20.98 28.45
CA ARG A 118 37.92 -21.89 28.12
C ARG A 118 39.22 -21.45 28.77
N LEU A 119 39.57 -20.18 28.68
CA LEU A 119 40.79 -19.64 29.28
C LEU A 119 40.83 -19.85 30.80
N ILE A 120 39.70 -19.67 31.48
CA ILE A 120 39.57 -19.89 32.94
C ILE A 120 39.70 -21.38 33.30
N GLN A 121 39.24 -22.30 32.45
CA GLN A 121 39.35 -23.74 32.68
C GLN A 121 40.75 -24.31 32.41
N GLU A 122 41.56 -23.62 31.59
CA GLU A 122 42.93 -24.01 31.26
C GLU A 122 43.97 -23.48 32.30
N GLN A 123 43.57 -22.58 33.22
CA GLN A 123 44.37 -22.09 34.35
C GLN A 123 44.12 -22.88 35.63
#